data_AF-A0A7X6VAL5-F1
#
_entry.id   AF-A0A7X6VAL5-F1
#
_cell.length_a   1.000
_cell.length_b   1.000
_cell.length_c   1.000
_cell.angle_alpha   90.00
_cell.angle_beta   90.00
_cell.angle_gamma   90.00
#
_symmetry.space_group_name_H-M   'P 1'
#
loop_
_entity.id
_entity.type
_entity.pdbx_description
1 polymer ?
#
loop_
_entity_poly.entity_id
_entity_poly.type
_entity_poly.pdbx_seq_one_letter_code
_entity_poly.pdbx_strand_id
1 'polypeptide(L)'
;HDVAIATKEVLVAEGKLVTGLYRENKVNLLPIDSEHSALFQALQDTGAVPRCVSYRFPEKADTSKLKNIRQLILTASGGPFASRKDVDFDNITVGEALNHPRWAMGPKVTIDSATMMNKGLEILEAKWLFDIPAENISVLVHPESIVHSLVEFADGAQMAQLGYPDMRLPIQYAMTWPERVANDTLPRLDLALASTLNFSNPDYERFPCLRLAENAAGAGGLVPTAMNAANEMAVESFLEGKIKFSRIWEIVERVMWEFETEPEASTDELDKIIDADARARISAGNLINAR
;
A
#
# COMPACT_ATOMS: atom_id res chain seq x y z
N HIS A 1 16.17 1.13 -18.62
CA HIS A 1 16.79 1.01 -17.28
C HIS A 1 15.73 0.47 -16.33
N ASP A 2 16.14 -0.27 -15.30
CA ASP A 2 15.23 -0.70 -14.23
C ASP A 2 14.78 0.52 -13.40
N VAL A 3 13.59 0.44 -12.81
CA VAL A 3 12.99 1.51 -12.00
C VAL A 3 12.81 1.01 -10.58
N ALA A 4 13.40 1.71 -9.61
CA ALA A 4 13.11 1.48 -8.19
C ALA A 4 11.98 2.43 -7.77
N ILE A 5 10.83 1.88 -7.39
CA ILE A 5 9.59 2.65 -7.14
C ILE A 5 9.29 2.74 -5.64
N ALA A 6 9.06 3.97 -5.18
CA ALA A 6 8.61 4.29 -3.82
C ALA A 6 7.24 4.99 -3.80
N THR A 7 6.72 5.41 -4.96
CA THR A 7 5.47 6.16 -5.09
C THR A 7 4.32 5.20 -5.38
N LYS A 8 3.64 4.74 -4.33
CA LYS A 8 2.56 3.76 -4.44
C LYS A 8 1.34 4.29 -5.20
N GLU A 9 1.07 5.59 -5.09
CA GLU A 9 -0.09 6.27 -5.69
C GLU A 9 -0.17 6.06 -7.21
N VAL A 10 0.97 5.98 -7.90
CA VAL A 10 1.06 5.73 -9.34
C VAL A 10 0.50 4.34 -9.69
N LEU A 11 0.84 3.32 -8.91
CA LEU A 11 0.33 1.96 -9.14
C LEU A 11 -1.14 1.82 -8.70
N VAL A 12 -1.59 2.60 -7.72
CA VAL A 12 -3.01 2.64 -7.31
C VAL A 12 -3.86 3.25 -8.42
N ALA A 13 -3.49 4.44 -8.91
CA ALA A 13 -4.28 5.20 -9.88
C ALA A 13 -4.16 4.64 -11.30
N GLU A 14 -3.00 4.08 -11.67
CA GLU A 14 -2.67 3.77 -13.07
C GLU A 14 -2.11 2.35 -13.26
N GLY A 15 -2.33 1.45 -12.31
CA GLY A 15 -1.63 0.17 -12.26
C GLY A 15 -1.70 -0.65 -13.54
N LYS A 16 -2.85 -0.68 -14.24
CA LYS A 16 -2.97 -1.36 -15.54
C LYS A 16 -2.10 -0.74 -16.63
N LEU A 17 -2.06 0.60 -16.71
CA LEU A 17 -1.26 1.32 -17.70
C LEU A 17 0.24 1.14 -17.42
N VAL A 18 0.66 1.40 -16.19
CA VAL A 18 2.06 1.27 -15.75
C VAL A 18 2.54 -0.17 -15.93
N THR A 19 1.72 -1.16 -15.55
CA THR A 19 2.07 -2.56 -15.73
C THR A 19 2.17 -2.97 -17.20
N GLY A 20 1.30 -2.44 -18.07
CA GLY A 20 1.41 -2.61 -19.52
C GLY A 20 2.73 -2.05 -20.07
N LEU A 21 3.07 -0.82 -19.68
CA LEU A 21 4.24 -0.11 -20.18
C LEU A 21 5.56 -0.79 -19.79
N TYR A 22 5.76 -1.19 -18.52
CA TYR A 22 7.02 -1.86 -18.17
C TYR A 22 7.13 -3.24 -18.83
N ARG A 23 5.98 -3.91 -19.09
CA ARG A 23 5.96 -5.20 -19.79
C ARG A 23 6.37 -5.06 -21.25
N GLU A 24 5.81 -4.07 -21.94
CA GLU A 24 6.17 -3.74 -23.33
C GLU A 24 7.65 -3.38 -23.45
N ASN A 25 8.15 -2.58 -22.52
CA ASN A 25 9.54 -2.11 -22.51
C ASN A 25 10.53 -3.11 -21.88
N LYS A 26 10.06 -4.24 -21.36
CA LYS A 26 10.87 -5.28 -20.67
C LYS A 26 11.75 -4.70 -19.55
N VAL A 27 11.16 -3.81 -18.75
CA VAL A 27 11.82 -3.11 -17.64
C VAL A 27 11.44 -3.76 -16.31
N ASN A 28 12.37 -3.85 -15.37
CA ASN A 28 12.05 -4.31 -14.02
C ASN A 28 11.61 -3.14 -13.13
N LEU A 29 10.65 -3.40 -12.25
CA LEU A 29 10.13 -2.50 -11.23
C LEU A 29 10.49 -3.05 -9.85
N LEU A 30 11.42 -2.39 -9.17
CA LEU A 30 11.95 -2.82 -7.88
C LEU A 30 11.23 -2.08 -6.74
N PRO A 31 10.50 -2.78 -5.86
CA PRO A 31 9.75 -2.12 -4.80
C PRO A 31 10.68 -1.59 -3.71
N ILE A 32 10.51 -0.31 -3.37
CA ILE A 32 11.16 0.34 -2.22
C ILE A 32 10.23 0.40 -1.01
N ASP A 33 8.90 0.42 -1.22
CA ASP A 33 7.96 0.37 -0.09
C ASP A 33 8.22 -0.87 0.77
N SER A 34 8.19 -0.71 2.09
CA SER A 34 8.85 -1.64 3.01
C SER A 34 8.20 -3.03 2.97
N GLU A 35 6.88 -3.05 2.91
CA GLU A 35 6.05 -4.24 2.86
C GLU A 35 6.18 -4.98 1.53
N HIS A 36 6.25 -4.27 0.41
CA HIS A 36 6.44 -4.88 -0.92
C HIS A 36 7.89 -5.31 -1.12
N SER A 37 8.86 -4.58 -0.58
CA SER A 37 10.25 -5.02 -0.55
C SER A 37 10.41 -6.30 0.28
N ALA A 38 9.65 -6.42 1.38
CA ALA A 38 9.61 -7.62 2.20
C ALA A 38 8.97 -8.81 1.46
N LEU A 39 7.82 -8.62 0.81
CA LEU A 39 7.20 -9.63 -0.06
C LEU A 39 8.14 -10.04 -1.19
N PHE A 40 8.79 -9.06 -1.84
CA PHE A 40 9.75 -9.29 -2.91
C PHE A 40 10.92 -10.15 -2.46
N GLN A 41 11.47 -9.89 -1.28
CA GLN A 41 12.54 -10.69 -0.67
C GLN A 41 12.05 -12.12 -0.34
N ALA A 42 10.90 -12.23 0.31
CA ALA A 42 10.33 -13.54 0.68
C ALA A 42 9.99 -14.41 -0.53
N LEU A 43 9.53 -13.81 -1.63
CA LEU A 43 9.20 -14.53 -2.86
C LEU A 43 10.45 -15.07 -3.59
N GLN A 44 11.57 -14.34 -3.57
CA GLN A 44 12.78 -14.79 -4.28
C GLN A 44 13.32 -16.12 -3.79
N ASP A 45 13.29 -16.33 -2.47
CA ASP A 45 13.86 -17.53 -1.85
C ASP A 45 13.02 -18.80 -2.12
N THR A 46 11.88 -18.67 -2.79
CA THR A 46 10.99 -19.77 -3.19
C THR A 46 11.27 -20.28 -4.60
N GLY A 47 12.14 -19.60 -5.35
CA GLY A 47 12.39 -19.84 -6.76
C GLY A 47 11.24 -19.40 -7.68
N ALA A 48 10.22 -18.72 -7.15
CA ALA A 48 9.29 -17.92 -7.94
C ALA A 48 9.92 -16.56 -8.24
N VAL A 49 9.90 -16.13 -9.50
CA VAL A 49 10.35 -14.78 -9.87
C VAL A 49 9.13 -13.86 -9.85
N PRO A 50 9.07 -12.87 -8.94
CA PRO A 50 7.99 -11.89 -8.90
C PRO A 50 7.81 -11.21 -10.26
N ARG A 51 6.55 -10.95 -10.64
CA ARG A 51 6.23 -10.37 -11.94
C ARG A 51 7.01 -9.07 -12.21
N CYS A 52 7.11 -8.20 -11.20
CA CYS A 52 7.80 -6.93 -11.27
C CYS A 52 9.29 -7.02 -11.67
N VAL A 53 9.96 -8.17 -11.52
CA VAL A 53 11.38 -8.35 -11.91
C VAL A 53 11.61 -9.48 -12.92
N SER A 54 10.55 -9.91 -13.60
CA SER A 54 10.59 -11.08 -14.49
C SER A 54 11.48 -10.91 -15.72
N TYR A 55 11.91 -9.69 -16.06
CA TYR A 55 12.76 -9.41 -17.22
C TYR A 55 14.25 -9.51 -16.93
N ARG A 56 14.66 -9.52 -15.65
CA ARG A 56 16.07 -9.67 -15.26
C ARG A 56 16.61 -11.08 -15.52
N PHE A 57 15.77 -12.09 -15.30
CA PHE A 57 16.12 -13.51 -15.42
C PHE A 57 15.07 -14.24 -16.28
N PRO A 58 15.02 -13.97 -17.60
CA PRO A 58 14.00 -14.53 -18.47
C PRO A 58 13.98 -16.06 -18.47
N GLU A 59 15.13 -16.71 -18.27
CA GLU A 59 15.24 -18.17 -18.13
C GLU A 59 14.67 -18.73 -16.81
N LYS A 60 14.46 -17.88 -15.80
CA LYS A 60 13.86 -18.22 -14.50
C LYS A 60 12.44 -17.65 -14.34
N ALA A 61 11.91 -16.95 -15.33
CA ALA A 61 10.60 -16.29 -15.30
C ALA A 61 9.41 -17.25 -15.38
N ASP A 62 9.55 -18.47 -14.86
CA ASP A 62 8.45 -19.41 -14.72
C ASP A 62 7.49 -18.92 -13.62
N THR A 63 6.52 -18.11 -14.04
CA THR A 63 5.46 -17.63 -13.18
C THR A 63 4.44 -18.70 -12.79
N SER A 64 4.57 -19.95 -13.28
CA SER A 64 3.71 -21.05 -12.84
C SER A 64 3.83 -21.30 -11.32
N LYS A 65 5.00 -21.00 -10.74
CA LYS A 65 5.24 -21.11 -9.29
C LYS A 65 4.52 -20.04 -8.46
N LEU A 66 4.08 -18.94 -9.06
CA LEU A 66 3.21 -17.98 -8.36
C LEU A 66 1.88 -18.64 -7.97
N LYS A 67 1.47 -19.73 -8.63
CA LYS A 67 0.28 -20.53 -8.23
C LYS A 67 0.43 -21.22 -6.88
N ASN A 68 1.66 -21.36 -6.38
CA ASN A 68 1.91 -21.91 -5.05
C ASN A 68 1.72 -20.85 -3.95
N ILE A 69 1.57 -19.57 -4.31
CA ILE A 69 1.25 -18.51 -3.36
C ILE A 69 -0.24 -18.65 -3.02
N ARG A 70 -0.51 -18.90 -1.75
CA ARG A 70 -1.86 -18.94 -1.19
C ARG A 70 -2.35 -17.52 -0.91
N GLN A 71 -1.51 -16.72 -0.25
CA GLN A 71 -1.86 -15.37 0.19
C GLN A 71 -0.59 -14.52 0.38
N LEU A 72 -0.68 -13.23 0.03
CA LEU A 72 0.26 -12.21 0.46
C LEU A 72 -0.30 -11.54 1.71
N ILE A 73 0.53 -11.35 2.74
CA ILE A 73 0.11 -10.78 4.02
C ILE A 73 0.92 -9.52 4.27
N LEU A 74 0.28 -8.36 4.14
CA LEU A 74 0.86 -7.06 4.42
C LEU A 74 0.73 -6.75 5.92
N THR A 75 1.84 -6.49 6.61
CA THR A 75 1.74 -6.05 8.01
C THR A 75 1.55 -4.55 8.10
N ALA A 76 0.77 -4.06 9.06
CA ALA A 76 0.57 -2.64 9.32
C ALA A 76 0.99 -2.29 10.75
N SER A 77 1.59 -1.13 10.97
CA SER A 77 1.84 -0.64 12.35
C SER A 77 0.53 -0.43 13.14
N GLY A 78 -0.58 -0.21 12.43
CA GLY A 78 -1.87 0.20 12.99
C GLY A 78 -1.98 1.71 13.26
N GLY A 79 -0.93 2.48 12.96
CA GLY A 79 -0.90 3.92 13.19
C GLY A 79 -1.00 4.32 14.68
N PRO A 80 -1.20 5.62 14.98
CA PRO A 80 -1.32 6.12 16.35
C PRO A 80 -2.56 5.63 17.12
N PHE A 81 -3.57 5.08 16.43
CA PHE A 81 -4.89 4.81 17.02
C PHE A 81 -5.23 3.33 17.21
N ALA A 82 -4.44 2.39 16.68
CA ALA A 82 -4.73 0.96 16.81
C ALA A 82 -4.83 0.48 18.27
N SER A 83 -3.94 0.95 19.15
CA SER A 83 -3.92 0.54 20.56
C SER A 83 -4.91 1.31 21.46
N ARG A 84 -5.47 2.43 20.99
CA ARG A 84 -6.47 3.23 21.72
C ARG A 84 -7.86 2.72 21.34
N LYS A 85 -8.59 2.03 22.23
CA LYS A 85 -9.91 1.48 21.90
C LYS A 85 -11.01 2.55 21.83
N ASP A 86 -10.98 3.51 22.75
CA ASP A 86 -12.02 4.54 22.91
C ASP A 86 -11.62 5.85 22.20
N VAL A 87 -11.33 5.76 20.90
CA VAL A 87 -10.97 6.94 20.09
C VAL A 87 -12.22 7.57 19.52
N ASP A 88 -12.44 8.83 19.87
CA ASP A 88 -13.41 9.68 19.20
C ASP A 88 -12.78 10.33 17.97
N PHE A 89 -12.97 9.70 16.81
CA PHE A 89 -12.41 10.15 15.53
C PHE A 89 -12.91 11.53 15.09
N ASP A 90 -14.01 12.03 15.63
CA ASP A 90 -14.51 13.38 15.31
C ASP A 90 -13.67 14.49 15.95
N ASN A 91 -12.97 14.18 17.04
CA ASN A 91 -12.25 15.14 17.87
C ASN A 91 -10.72 14.97 17.82
N ILE A 92 -10.21 14.12 16.93
CA ILE A 92 -8.77 13.95 16.72
C ILE A 92 -8.16 15.23 16.12
N THR A 93 -7.09 15.70 16.75
CA THR A 93 -6.30 16.82 16.24
C THR A 93 -5.27 16.38 15.21
N VAL A 94 -4.84 17.31 14.35
CA VAL A 94 -3.72 17.09 13.41
C VAL A 94 -2.46 16.64 14.15
N GLY A 95 -2.15 17.26 15.29
CA GLY A 95 -0.98 16.91 16.10
C GLY A 95 -1.03 15.46 16.63
N GLU A 96 -2.20 14.99 17.07
CA GLU A 96 -2.37 13.59 17.48
C GLU A 96 -2.20 12.61 16.31
N ALA A 97 -2.80 12.92 15.15
CA ALA A 97 -2.71 12.06 13.97
C ALA A 97 -1.30 11.99 13.39
N LEU A 98 -0.51 13.08 13.49
CA LEU A 98 0.88 13.12 13.05
C LEU A 98 1.88 12.42 14.01
N ASN A 99 1.44 12.04 15.21
CA ASN A 99 2.31 11.43 16.21
C ASN A 99 2.43 9.90 16.03
N HIS A 100 3.10 9.47 14.95
CA HIS A 100 3.21 8.06 14.60
C HIS A 100 4.19 7.29 15.54
N PRO A 101 3.83 6.09 16.03
CA PRO A 101 4.58 5.40 17.10
C PRO A 101 5.93 4.78 16.69
N ARG A 102 6.16 4.54 15.38
CA ARG A 102 7.34 3.79 14.89
C ARG A 102 8.15 4.53 13.84
N TRP A 103 7.48 5.02 12.80
CA TRP A 103 8.08 5.67 11.65
C TRP A 103 8.07 7.20 11.77
N ALA A 104 9.16 7.83 11.34
CA ALA A 104 9.22 9.26 11.03
C ALA A 104 9.00 9.44 9.52
N MET A 105 7.85 9.98 9.13
CA MET A 105 7.41 10.04 7.73
C MET A 105 6.84 11.42 7.38
N GLY A 106 6.55 11.63 6.09
CA GLY A 106 5.82 12.82 5.65
C GLY A 106 4.39 12.88 6.19
N PRO A 107 3.77 14.07 6.24
CA PRO A 107 2.45 14.25 6.85
C PRO A 107 1.35 13.43 6.16
N LYS A 108 1.30 13.39 4.82
CA LYS A 108 0.29 12.65 4.05
C LYS A 108 0.26 11.15 4.41
N VAL A 109 1.41 10.48 4.28
CA VAL A 109 1.54 9.05 4.61
C VAL A 109 1.29 8.78 6.11
N THR A 110 1.59 9.76 6.98
CA THR A 110 1.31 9.65 8.41
C THR A 110 -0.20 9.65 8.69
N ILE A 111 -0.97 10.53 8.04
CA ILE A 111 -2.44 10.52 8.13
C ILE A 111 -3.03 9.25 7.50
N ASP A 112 -2.52 8.84 6.34
CA ASP A 112 -2.95 7.59 5.70
C ASP A 112 -2.68 6.37 6.59
N SER A 113 -1.57 6.36 7.35
CA SER A 113 -1.29 5.31 8.34
C SER A 113 -2.30 5.36 9.49
N ALA A 114 -2.65 6.56 9.95
CA ALA A 114 -3.62 6.76 11.03
C ALA A 114 -5.05 6.34 10.66
N THR A 115 -5.45 6.50 9.39
CA THR A 115 -6.74 6.03 8.87
C THR A 115 -6.72 4.59 8.37
N MET A 116 -5.53 3.97 8.33
CA MET A 116 -5.22 2.73 7.60
C MET A 116 -5.43 2.78 6.08
N MET A 117 -5.72 3.95 5.49
CA MET A 117 -5.74 4.11 4.03
C MET A 117 -4.40 3.74 3.40
N ASN A 118 -3.28 4.01 4.09
CA ASN A 118 -1.94 3.66 3.59
C ASN A 118 -1.90 2.16 3.25
N LYS A 119 -2.37 1.31 4.16
CA LYS A 119 -2.40 -0.14 3.93
C LYS A 119 -3.37 -0.54 2.82
N GLY A 120 -4.48 0.19 2.68
CA GLY A 120 -5.39 0.06 1.55
C GLY A 120 -4.71 0.31 0.20
N LEU A 121 -3.98 1.42 0.06
CA LEU A 121 -3.20 1.74 -1.16
C LEU A 121 -2.17 0.64 -1.47
N GLU A 122 -1.52 0.12 -0.43
CA GLU A 122 -0.51 -0.93 -0.58
C GLU A 122 -1.09 -2.29 -1.04
N ILE A 123 -2.37 -2.59 -0.76
CA ILE A 123 -3.06 -3.76 -1.32
C ILE A 123 -3.13 -3.66 -2.84
N LEU A 124 -3.54 -2.50 -3.37
CA LEU A 124 -3.59 -2.27 -4.81
C LEU A 124 -2.20 -2.31 -5.43
N GLU A 125 -1.21 -1.70 -4.79
CA GLU A 125 0.18 -1.75 -5.24
C GLU A 125 0.71 -3.19 -5.31
N ALA A 126 0.47 -4.00 -4.28
CA ALA A 126 0.89 -5.40 -4.23
C ALA A 126 0.22 -6.24 -5.32
N LYS A 127 -1.08 -6.00 -5.59
CA LYS A 127 -1.80 -6.62 -6.71
C LYS A 127 -1.07 -6.41 -8.03
N TRP A 128 -0.61 -5.19 -8.31
CA TRP A 128 0.06 -4.86 -9.57
C TRP A 128 1.52 -5.32 -9.63
N LEU A 129 2.28 -5.17 -8.54
CA LEU A 129 3.68 -5.59 -8.48
C LEU A 129 3.84 -7.09 -8.63
N PHE A 130 2.99 -7.86 -7.94
CA PHE A 130 3.14 -9.30 -7.81
C PHE A 130 2.20 -10.11 -8.73
N ASP A 131 1.27 -9.45 -9.43
CA ASP A 131 0.29 -10.11 -10.31
C ASP A 131 -0.62 -11.07 -9.52
N ILE A 132 -0.99 -10.66 -8.30
CA ILE A 132 -1.82 -11.42 -7.35
C ILE A 132 -3.19 -10.75 -7.21
N PRO A 133 -4.31 -11.49 -7.31
CA PRO A 133 -5.64 -10.94 -7.07
C PRO A 133 -5.76 -10.29 -5.68
N ALA A 134 -6.51 -9.18 -5.58
CA ALA A 134 -6.67 -8.46 -4.31
C ALA A 134 -7.28 -9.36 -3.20
N GLU A 135 -8.18 -10.28 -3.55
CA GLU A 135 -8.74 -11.25 -2.60
C GLU A 135 -7.71 -12.20 -1.96
N ASN A 136 -6.53 -12.33 -2.57
CA ASN A 136 -5.40 -13.11 -2.07
C ASN A 136 -4.36 -12.22 -1.35
N ILE A 137 -4.72 -11.00 -0.98
CA ILE A 137 -3.87 -10.07 -0.24
C ILE A 137 -4.61 -9.69 1.05
N SER A 138 -4.03 -10.03 2.20
CA SER A 138 -4.60 -9.72 3.51
C SER A 138 -3.71 -8.79 4.31
N VAL A 139 -4.27 -8.28 5.40
CA VAL A 139 -3.59 -7.35 6.32
C VAL A 139 -3.55 -7.93 7.72
N LEU A 140 -2.40 -7.82 8.37
CA LEU A 140 -2.25 -8.04 9.81
C LEU A 140 -1.72 -6.77 10.47
N VAL A 141 -2.26 -6.42 11.63
CA VAL A 141 -1.67 -5.38 12.47
C VAL A 141 -0.51 -5.98 13.26
N HIS A 142 0.68 -5.41 13.07
CA HIS A 142 1.93 -5.76 13.74
C HIS A 142 2.58 -4.48 14.32
N PRO A 143 2.24 -4.11 15.56
CA PRO A 143 2.65 -2.84 16.16
C PRO A 143 4.16 -2.68 16.34
N GLU A 144 4.92 -3.77 16.41
CA GLU A 144 6.38 -3.73 16.53
C GLU A 144 7.06 -3.37 15.20
N SER A 145 6.39 -3.56 14.06
CA SER A 145 6.92 -3.28 12.71
C SER A 145 8.29 -3.93 12.45
N ILE A 146 8.51 -5.13 13.00
CA ILE A 146 9.71 -5.94 12.81
C ILE A 146 9.52 -6.94 11.66
N VAL A 147 8.39 -7.64 11.65
CA VAL A 147 7.96 -8.40 10.48
C VAL A 147 7.33 -7.42 9.51
N HIS A 148 7.92 -7.24 8.32
CA HIS A 148 7.43 -6.25 7.36
C HIS A 148 6.28 -6.80 6.50
N SER A 149 6.41 -8.02 5.99
CA SER A 149 5.32 -8.75 5.31
C SER A 149 5.59 -10.24 5.32
N LEU A 150 4.56 -11.04 5.01
CA LEU A 150 4.64 -12.49 4.90
C LEU A 150 4.03 -12.97 3.57
N VAL A 151 4.53 -14.11 3.10
CA VAL A 151 3.96 -14.87 1.98
C VAL A 151 3.53 -16.22 2.52
N GLU A 152 2.26 -16.57 2.36
CA GLU A 152 1.73 -17.90 2.65
C GLU A 152 1.74 -18.76 1.38
N PHE A 153 2.19 -20.00 1.50
CA PHE A 153 2.26 -20.97 0.41
C PHE A 153 1.16 -22.03 0.52
N ALA A 154 0.90 -22.73 -0.58
CA ALA A 154 -0.15 -23.74 -0.69
C ALA A 154 0.03 -24.94 0.26
N ASP A 155 1.23 -25.15 0.81
CA ASP A 155 1.53 -26.17 1.83
C ASP A 155 1.31 -25.67 3.27
N GLY A 156 0.88 -24.41 3.44
CA GLY A 156 0.64 -23.76 4.73
C GLY A 156 1.87 -23.15 5.38
N ALA A 157 3.05 -23.25 4.76
CA ALA A 157 4.23 -22.54 5.24
C ALA A 157 4.11 -21.03 5.01
N GLN A 158 4.73 -20.23 5.88
CA GLN A 158 4.85 -18.79 5.69
C GLN A 158 6.33 -18.38 5.69
N MET A 159 6.70 -17.51 4.75
CA MET A 159 8.00 -16.85 4.74
C MET A 159 7.81 -15.37 4.99
N ALA A 160 8.66 -14.79 5.84
CA ALA A 160 8.59 -13.40 6.24
C ALA A 160 9.97 -12.75 6.17
N GLN A 161 10.00 -11.46 5.83
CA GLN A 161 11.21 -10.66 5.96
C GLN A 161 11.13 -9.81 7.23
N LEU A 162 12.20 -9.90 8.04
CA LEU A 162 12.32 -9.22 9.32
C LEU A 162 13.44 -8.18 9.29
N GLY A 163 13.22 -7.05 9.94
CA GLY A 163 14.19 -5.97 10.10
C GLY A 163 13.73 -4.96 11.14
N TYR A 164 14.60 -4.05 11.54
CA TYR A 164 14.12 -2.85 12.22
C TYR A 164 13.41 -1.92 11.22
N PRO A 165 12.42 -1.11 11.64
CA PRO A 165 11.71 -0.18 10.77
C PRO A 165 12.64 0.93 10.27
N ASP A 166 13.36 0.64 9.18
CA ASP A 166 14.37 1.51 8.59
C ASP A 166 14.39 1.40 7.07
N MET A 167 14.00 2.48 6.39
CA MET A 167 13.89 2.53 4.92
C MET A 167 15.23 2.37 4.20
N ARG A 168 16.37 2.53 4.88
CA ARG A 168 17.69 2.25 4.26
C ARG A 168 17.80 0.79 3.81
N LEU A 169 17.11 -0.14 4.50
CA LEU A 169 17.11 -1.56 4.14
C LEU A 169 16.42 -1.83 2.79
N PRO A 170 15.13 -1.49 2.57
CA PRO A 170 14.48 -1.74 1.29
C PRO A 170 15.06 -0.88 0.15
N ILE A 171 15.50 0.35 0.42
CA ILE A 171 16.22 1.18 -0.56
C ILE A 171 17.51 0.49 -1.01
N GLN A 172 18.34 0.04 -0.07
CA GLN A 172 19.58 -0.66 -0.42
C GLN A 172 19.29 -1.92 -1.23
N TYR A 173 18.27 -2.69 -0.83
CA TYR A 173 17.94 -3.92 -1.54
C TYR A 173 17.52 -3.65 -2.98
N ALA A 174 16.64 -2.67 -3.24
CA ALA A 174 16.28 -2.27 -4.59
C ALA A 174 17.51 -1.83 -5.43
N MET A 175 18.50 -1.18 -4.83
CA MET A 175 19.69 -0.70 -5.55
C MET A 175 20.75 -1.78 -5.81
N THR A 176 20.76 -2.85 -5.02
CA THR A 176 21.84 -3.86 -5.04
C THR A 176 21.39 -5.24 -5.50
N TRP A 177 20.07 -5.46 -5.58
CA TRP A 177 19.48 -6.69 -6.10
C TRP A 177 20.07 -7.08 -7.47
N PRO A 178 20.42 -8.38 -7.70
CA PRO A 178 20.16 -9.56 -6.87
C PRO A 178 21.10 -9.77 -5.69
N GLU A 179 22.13 -8.94 -5.54
CA GLU A 179 23.13 -9.10 -4.49
C GLU A 179 22.66 -8.46 -3.19
N ARG A 180 23.23 -8.94 -2.07
CA ARG A 180 23.14 -8.25 -0.78
C ARG A 180 24.51 -7.70 -0.43
N VAL A 181 24.56 -6.41 -0.11
CA VAL A 181 25.78 -5.74 0.34
C VAL A 181 25.80 -5.53 1.85
N ALA A 182 26.98 -5.59 2.44
CA ALA A 182 27.16 -5.25 3.85
C ALA A 182 26.75 -3.79 4.11
N ASN A 183 26.11 -3.55 5.25
CA ASN A 183 25.74 -2.21 5.70
C ASN A 183 25.96 -2.10 7.19
N ASP A 184 27.05 -1.44 7.56
CA ASP A 184 27.46 -1.28 8.96
C ASP A 184 26.70 -0.15 9.68
N THR A 185 25.89 0.63 8.94
CA THR A 185 25.07 1.72 9.50
C THR A 185 23.66 1.27 9.92
N LEU A 186 23.23 0.08 9.48
CA LEU A 186 21.96 -0.51 9.84
C LEU A 186 22.11 -1.34 11.12
N PRO A 187 21.23 -1.17 12.12
CA PRO A 187 21.24 -2.00 13.31
C PRO A 187 20.95 -3.47 12.94
N ARG A 188 21.65 -4.41 13.60
CA ARG A 188 21.36 -5.84 13.48
C ARG A 188 20.17 -6.18 14.35
N LEU A 189 19.16 -6.82 13.76
CA LEU A 189 18.00 -7.29 14.51
C LEU A 189 18.43 -8.35 15.52
N ASP A 190 18.12 -8.08 16.79
CA ASP A 190 18.25 -9.05 17.88
C ASP A 190 16.84 -9.43 18.35
N LEU A 191 16.42 -10.64 18.02
CA LEU A 191 15.09 -11.15 18.37
C LEU A 191 14.93 -11.38 19.88
N ALA A 192 16.02 -11.68 20.61
CA ALA A 192 15.96 -11.82 22.05
C ALA A 192 15.71 -10.46 22.72
N LEU A 193 16.26 -9.37 22.15
CA LEU A 193 15.95 -8.00 22.59
C LEU A 193 14.57 -7.53 22.14
N ALA A 194 14.13 -7.91 20.94
CA ALA A 194 12.77 -7.61 20.47
C ALA A 194 11.70 -8.27 21.36
N SER A 195 12.01 -9.46 21.90
CA SER A 195 11.22 -10.27 22.83
C SER A 195 9.87 -10.76 22.28
N THR A 196 8.96 -9.85 21.96
CA THR A 196 7.56 -10.17 21.64
C THR A 196 7.18 -9.56 20.30
N LEU A 197 6.53 -10.37 19.45
CA LEU A 197 5.96 -9.94 18.18
C LEU A 197 4.46 -10.23 18.24
N ASN A 198 3.63 -9.18 18.16
CA ASN A 198 2.19 -9.31 18.25
C ASN A 198 1.55 -9.19 16.86
N PHE A 199 0.50 -9.98 16.63
CA PHE A 199 -0.29 -9.95 15.41
C PHE A 199 -1.78 -9.96 15.76
N SER A 200 -2.54 -9.09 15.10
CA SER A 200 -3.99 -9.07 15.23
C SER A 200 -4.64 -8.70 13.90
N ASN A 201 -5.90 -9.10 13.71
CA ASN A 201 -6.67 -8.62 12.56
C ASN A 201 -6.91 -7.10 12.66
N PRO A 202 -6.97 -6.38 11.53
CA PRO A 202 -7.40 -4.99 11.52
C PRO A 202 -8.87 -4.86 11.93
N ASP A 203 -9.21 -3.71 12.50
CA ASP A 203 -10.57 -3.38 12.89
C ASP A 203 -11.25 -2.56 11.78
N TYR A 204 -12.00 -3.25 10.91
CA TYR A 204 -12.66 -2.67 9.75
C TYR A 204 -13.82 -1.73 10.08
N GLU A 205 -14.37 -1.81 11.30
CA GLU A 205 -15.40 -0.88 11.76
C GLU A 205 -14.76 0.44 12.18
N ARG A 206 -13.64 0.37 12.91
CA ARG A 206 -12.89 1.55 13.36
C ARG A 206 -12.06 2.22 12.26
N PHE A 207 -11.60 1.46 11.27
CA PHE A 207 -10.78 1.95 10.15
C PHE A 207 -11.42 1.65 8.79
N PRO A 208 -12.49 2.37 8.40
CA PRO A 208 -13.24 2.10 7.18
C PRO A 208 -12.42 2.18 5.89
N CYS A 209 -11.36 3.00 5.87
CA CYS A 209 -10.50 3.18 4.69
C CYS A 209 -9.94 1.87 4.14
N LEU A 210 -9.66 0.88 5.01
CA LEU A 210 -9.15 -0.40 4.55
C LEU A 210 -10.21 -1.15 3.71
N ARG A 211 -11.46 -1.17 4.18
CA ARG A 211 -12.60 -1.73 3.43
C ARG A 211 -12.84 -0.97 2.12
N LEU A 212 -12.74 0.36 2.16
CA LEU A 212 -12.89 1.18 0.95
C LEU A 212 -11.84 0.82 -0.10
N ALA A 213 -10.58 0.64 0.30
CA ALA A 213 -9.54 0.23 -0.63
C ALA A 213 -9.74 -1.19 -1.20
N GLU A 214 -10.19 -2.14 -0.38
CA GLU A 214 -10.55 -3.48 -0.85
C GLU A 214 -11.71 -3.42 -1.88
N ASN A 215 -12.74 -2.62 -1.61
CA ASN A 215 -13.84 -2.39 -2.53
C ASN A 215 -13.35 -1.77 -3.85
N ALA A 216 -12.50 -0.74 -3.79
CA ALA A 216 -11.92 -0.12 -4.97
C ALA A 216 -11.09 -1.13 -5.78
N ALA A 217 -10.32 -1.99 -5.11
CA ALA A 217 -9.50 -3.01 -5.75
C ALA A 217 -10.35 -4.07 -6.47
N GLY A 218 -11.53 -4.39 -5.92
CA GLY A 218 -12.51 -5.31 -6.51
C GLY A 218 -13.31 -4.68 -7.65
N ALA A 219 -13.73 -3.43 -7.51
CA ALA A 219 -14.45 -2.69 -8.55
C ALA A 219 -13.56 -2.44 -9.79
N GLY A 220 -12.29 -2.08 -9.57
CA GLY A 220 -11.36 -1.75 -10.66
C GLY A 220 -11.81 -0.51 -11.45
N GLY A 221 -11.51 -0.49 -12.75
CA GLY A 221 -11.81 0.67 -13.60
C GLY A 221 -11.16 1.94 -13.06
N LEU A 222 -11.95 3.01 -12.94
CA LEU A 222 -11.51 4.32 -12.46
C LEU A 222 -11.76 4.54 -10.95
N VAL A 223 -12.34 3.56 -10.25
CA VAL A 223 -12.65 3.68 -8.81
C VAL A 223 -11.37 3.83 -7.97
N PRO A 224 -10.28 3.07 -8.19
CA PRO A 224 -8.99 3.30 -7.52
C PRO A 224 -8.41 4.70 -7.73
N THR A 225 -8.51 5.24 -8.95
CA THR A 225 -8.06 6.60 -9.29
C THR A 225 -8.85 7.63 -8.50
N ALA A 226 -10.18 7.50 -8.50
CA ALA A 226 -11.07 8.39 -7.76
C ALA A 226 -10.84 8.32 -6.25
N MET A 227 -10.65 7.12 -5.71
CA MET A 227 -10.31 6.91 -4.29
C MET A 227 -9.00 7.61 -3.92
N ASN A 228 -7.94 7.43 -4.71
CA ASN A 228 -6.64 8.06 -4.43
C ASN A 228 -6.76 9.60 -4.44
N ALA A 229 -7.39 10.15 -5.48
CA ALA A 229 -7.59 11.59 -5.63
C ALA A 229 -8.44 12.20 -4.50
N ALA A 230 -9.54 11.54 -4.13
CA ALA A 230 -10.38 11.96 -3.01
C ALA A 230 -9.64 11.89 -1.67
N ASN A 231 -8.84 10.84 -1.47
CA ASN A 231 -8.04 10.69 -0.26
C ASN A 231 -6.99 11.81 -0.13
N GLU A 232 -6.28 12.15 -1.21
CA GLU A 232 -5.33 13.26 -1.19
C GLU A 232 -6.00 14.58 -0.78
N MET A 233 -7.13 14.91 -1.39
CA MET A 233 -7.89 16.14 -1.07
C MET A 233 -8.40 16.16 0.38
N ALA A 234 -8.90 15.02 0.85
CA ALA A 234 -9.45 14.91 2.20
C ALA A 234 -8.34 14.97 3.27
N VAL A 235 -7.22 14.29 3.05
CA VAL A 235 -6.04 14.33 3.95
C VAL A 235 -5.46 15.74 4.01
N GLU A 236 -5.28 16.41 2.88
CA GLU A 236 -4.82 17.80 2.85
C GLU A 236 -5.77 18.72 3.63
N SER A 237 -7.07 18.58 3.39
CA SER A 237 -8.09 19.38 4.11
C SER A 237 -8.10 19.12 5.61
N PHE A 238 -7.86 17.88 6.06
CA PHE A 238 -7.70 17.57 7.48
C PHE A 238 -6.44 18.22 8.06
N LEU A 239 -5.30 18.10 7.35
CA LEU A 239 -4.02 18.72 7.77
C LEU A 239 -4.12 20.24 7.89
N GLU A 240 -4.93 20.88 7.06
CA GLU A 240 -5.23 22.32 7.12
C GLU A 240 -6.30 22.70 8.18
N GLY A 241 -6.86 21.72 8.89
CA GLY A 241 -7.90 21.92 9.91
C GLY A 241 -9.27 22.31 9.36
N LYS A 242 -9.55 22.03 8.07
CA LYS A 242 -10.82 22.35 7.42
C LYS A 242 -11.92 21.31 7.67
N ILE A 243 -11.53 20.05 7.86
CA ILE A 243 -12.45 18.94 8.14
C ILE A 243 -12.01 18.16 9.39
N LYS A 244 -12.95 17.41 9.98
CA LYS A 244 -12.65 16.43 11.04
C LYS A 244 -11.92 15.22 10.46
N PHE A 245 -11.23 14.45 11.31
CA PHE A 245 -10.52 13.25 10.88
C PHE A 245 -11.46 12.18 10.30
N SER A 246 -12.64 11.99 10.90
CA SER A 246 -13.67 11.07 10.40
C SER A 246 -14.22 11.42 9.00
N ARG A 247 -14.23 12.71 8.64
CA ARG A 247 -14.68 13.15 7.32
C ARG A 247 -13.81 12.63 6.18
N ILE A 248 -12.58 12.17 6.46
CA ILE A 248 -11.67 11.63 5.44
C ILE A 248 -12.32 10.45 4.71
N TRP A 249 -12.76 9.42 5.43
CA TRP A 249 -13.35 8.24 4.79
C TRP A 249 -14.77 8.52 4.25
N GLU A 250 -15.54 9.41 4.87
CA GLU A 250 -16.87 9.78 4.37
C GLU A 250 -16.79 10.43 2.97
N ILE A 251 -15.82 11.32 2.77
CA ILE A 251 -15.59 11.97 1.47
C ILE A 251 -15.12 10.93 0.46
N VAL A 252 -14.13 10.10 0.82
CA VAL A 252 -13.60 9.06 -0.06
C VAL A 252 -14.69 8.08 -0.50
N GLU A 253 -15.49 7.57 0.44
CA GLU A 253 -16.60 6.65 0.16
C GLU A 253 -17.62 7.27 -0.79
N ARG A 254 -17.97 8.55 -0.58
CA ARG A 254 -18.93 9.24 -1.43
C ARG A 254 -18.42 9.44 -2.86
N VAL A 255 -17.15 9.84 -3.02
CA VAL A 255 -16.55 10.02 -4.35
C VAL A 255 -16.41 8.67 -5.07
N MET A 256 -16.00 7.62 -4.38
CA MET A 256 -15.94 6.28 -4.96
C MET A 256 -17.30 5.82 -5.50
N TRP A 257 -18.37 6.03 -4.73
CA TRP A 257 -19.73 5.66 -5.14
C TRP A 257 -20.17 6.37 -6.43
N GLU A 258 -19.81 7.63 -6.63
CA GLU A 258 -20.11 8.37 -7.87
C GLU A 258 -19.45 7.70 -9.08
N PHE A 259 -18.18 7.30 -8.94
CA PHE A 259 -17.42 6.64 -10.00
C PHE A 259 -17.81 5.18 -10.27
N GLU A 260 -18.43 4.49 -9.32
CA GLU A 260 -19.03 3.16 -9.57
C GLU A 260 -20.27 3.25 -10.49
N THR A 261 -20.96 4.39 -10.47
CA THR A 261 -22.23 4.56 -11.20
C THR A 261 -22.10 5.28 -12.54
N GLU A 262 -20.95 5.90 -12.82
CA GLU A 262 -20.73 6.68 -14.04
C GLU A 262 -20.03 5.86 -15.15
N PRO A 263 -20.53 5.92 -16.40
CA PRO A 263 -19.88 5.26 -17.53
C PRO A 263 -18.57 5.97 -17.95
N GLU A 264 -17.61 5.20 -18.47
CA GLU A 264 -16.34 5.72 -18.99
C GLU A 264 -16.56 6.70 -20.17
N ALA A 265 -15.96 7.89 -20.10
CA ALA A 265 -16.22 8.98 -21.05
C ALA A 265 -15.22 9.09 -22.22
N SER A 266 -14.02 8.51 -22.10
CA SER A 266 -12.94 8.60 -23.12
C SER A 266 -12.58 7.22 -23.68
N THR A 267 -11.84 7.18 -24.79
CA THR A 267 -11.28 5.96 -25.40
C THR A 267 -9.79 5.79 -25.16
N ASP A 268 -9.04 6.86 -24.85
CA ASP A 268 -7.62 6.79 -24.49
C ASP A 268 -7.47 6.52 -22.98
N GLU A 269 -6.64 5.54 -22.61
CA GLU A 269 -6.53 5.07 -21.22
C GLU A 269 -5.90 6.13 -20.28
N LEU A 270 -4.91 6.90 -20.76
CA LEU A 270 -4.24 7.92 -19.94
C LEU A 270 -5.16 9.12 -19.73
N ASP A 271 -5.83 9.58 -20.80
CA ASP A 271 -6.78 10.69 -20.69
C ASP A 271 -7.95 10.35 -19.76
N LYS A 272 -8.43 9.09 -19.75
CA LYS A 272 -9.44 8.61 -18.79
C LYS A 272 -8.99 8.77 -17.34
N ILE A 273 -7.74 8.40 -17.05
CA ILE A 273 -7.18 8.48 -15.69
C ILE A 273 -7.05 9.93 -15.25
N ILE A 274 -6.51 10.80 -16.12
CA ILE A 274 -6.33 12.23 -15.84
C ILE A 274 -7.69 12.91 -15.60
N ASP A 275 -8.68 12.62 -16.45
CA ASP A 275 -10.05 13.13 -16.27
C ASP A 275 -10.69 12.62 -14.97
N ALA A 276 -10.49 11.34 -14.64
CA ALA A 276 -11.01 10.73 -13.43
C ALA A 276 -10.42 11.38 -12.17
N ASP A 277 -9.11 11.57 -12.11
CA ASP A 277 -8.44 12.28 -11.01
C ASP A 277 -9.02 13.70 -10.87
N ALA A 278 -9.12 14.45 -11.96
CA ALA A 278 -9.66 15.81 -11.94
C ALA A 278 -11.12 15.87 -11.45
N ARG A 279 -12.00 15.01 -11.96
CA ARG A 279 -13.41 14.92 -11.52
C ARG A 279 -13.53 14.51 -10.05
N ALA A 280 -12.72 13.55 -9.61
CA ALA A 280 -12.70 13.12 -8.22
C ALA A 280 -12.26 14.24 -7.27
N ARG A 281 -11.24 15.03 -7.65
CA ARG A 281 -10.83 16.22 -6.87
C ARG A 281 -11.92 17.28 -6.81
N ILE A 282 -12.62 17.53 -7.90
CA ILE A 282 -13.76 18.48 -7.93
C ILE A 282 -14.88 17.98 -7.00
N SER A 283 -15.26 16.71 -7.09
CA SER A 283 -16.30 16.14 -6.23
C SER A 283 -15.90 16.20 -4.75
N ALA A 284 -14.68 15.75 -4.41
CA ALA A 284 -14.14 15.86 -3.06
C ALA A 284 -14.16 17.32 -2.56
N GLY A 285 -13.72 18.27 -3.37
CA GLY A 285 -13.74 19.70 -3.04
C GLY A 285 -15.14 20.23 -2.76
N ASN A 286 -16.15 19.79 -3.51
CA ASN A 286 -17.55 20.15 -3.23
C ASN A 286 -18.03 19.59 -1.90
N LEU A 287 -17.68 18.34 -1.58
CA LEU A 287 -18.03 17.68 -0.31
C LEU A 287 -17.31 18.27 0.91
N ILE A 288 -16.08 18.75 0.72
CA ILE A 288 -15.31 19.46 1.76
C ILE A 288 -15.96 20.81 2.07
N ASN A 289 -16.46 21.52 1.05
CA ASN A 289 -17.08 22.84 1.21
C ASN A 289 -18.55 22.77 1.67
N ALA A 290 -19.24 21.67 1.40
CA ALA A 290 -20.58 21.40 1.91
C ALA A 290 -20.51 21.07 3.41
N ARG A 291 -20.79 22.07 4.25
CA ARG A 291 -20.83 21.94 5.71
C ARG A 291 -21.98 21.07 6.20
#